data_AF-A0A2W0C713-F1
#
_entry.id   AF-A0A2W0C713-F1
#
_cell.length_a   1.000
_cell.length_b   1.000
_cell.length_c   1.000
_cell.angle_alpha   90.00
_cell.angle_beta   90.00
_cell.angle_gamma   90.00
#
_symmetry.space_group_name_H-M   'P 1'
#
loop_
_entity.id
_entity.type
_entity.pdbx_description
1 polymer ?
#
loop_
_entity_poly.entity_id
_entity_poly.type
_entity_poly.pdbx_seq_one_letter_code
_entity_poly.pdbx_strand_id
1 'polypeptide(L)'
;MNKETKERTETQRDKIVTALRRAGDSGVTNVELNKIALRYNARIQELYVRGYKIHSEELDGGVTKYILISEPAEPFKKPDKAVDILIEDIESKYNGNISARELNEYLDTKGFTVRRKIGSYC
;
A
#
# COMPACT_ATOMS: atom_id res chain seq x y z
N MET A 1 10.15 -0.04 10.38
CA MET A 1 10.80 -0.68 9.22
C MET A 1 12.17 -0.05 9.07
N ASN A 2 13.23 -0.85 9.07
CA ASN A 2 14.59 -0.30 9.00
C ASN A 2 14.86 0.27 7.60
N LYS A 3 15.78 1.23 7.49
CA LYS A 3 16.06 1.98 6.26
C LYS A 3 16.36 1.06 5.06
N GLU A 4 17.21 0.06 5.26
CA GLU A 4 17.56 -0.94 4.23
C GLU A 4 16.35 -1.74 3.73
N THR A 5 15.42 -2.08 4.62
CA THR A 5 14.20 -2.82 4.26
C THR A 5 13.25 -1.95 3.43
N LYS A 6 13.20 -0.64 3.73
CA LYS A 6 12.42 0.33 2.97
C LYS A 6 12.99 0.48 1.55
N GLU A 7 14.29 0.69 1.43
CA GLU A 7 14.98 0.85 0.15
C GLU A 7 14.86 -0.42 -0.72
N ARG A 8 15.06 -1.60 -0.13
CA ARG A 8 14.84 -2.89 -0.84
C ARG A 8 13.41 -3.03 -1.34
N THR A 9 12.43 -2.58 -0.54
CA THR A 9 11.01 -2.65 -0.91
C THR A 9 10.69 -1.73 -2.08
N GLU A 10 11.17 -0.48 -2.02
CA GLU A 10 10.99 0.50 -3.08
C GLU A 10 11.62 0.03 -4.39
N THR A 11 12.86 -0.46 -4.32
CA THR A 11 13.57 -1.01 -5.49
C THR A 11 12.89 -2.25 -6.09
N GLN A 12 12.30 -3.13 -5.28
CA GLN A 12 11.54 -4.29 -5.79
C GLN A 12 10.26 -3.88 -6.50
N ARG A 13 9.52 -2.91 -5.96
CA ARG A 13 8.31 -2.38 -6.60
C ARG A 13 8.65 -1.74 -7.95
N ASP A 14 9.69 -0.92 -7.99
CA ASP A 14 10.06 -0.21 -9.22
C ASP A 14 10.55 -1.17 -10.31
N LYS A 15 11.19 -2.28 -9.92
CA LYS A 15 11.51 -3.39 -10.85
C LYS A 15 10.26 -4.08 -11.40
N ILE A 16 9.24 -4.30 -10.58
CA ILE A 16 7.95 -4.88 -11.04
C ILE A 16 7.27 -3.94 -12.04
N VAL A 17 7.20 -2.63 -11.75
CA VAL A 17 6.63 -1.64 -12.68
C VAL A 17 7.40 -1.65 -13.99
N THR A 18 8.74 -1.67 -13.94
CA THR A 18 9.59 -1.73 -15.13
C THR A 18 9.33 -2.99 -15.96
N ALA A 19 9.16 -4.15 -15.31
CA ALA A 19 8.86 -5.41 -15.99
C ALA A 19 7.50 -5.35 -16.70
N LEU A 20 6.47 -4.84 -16.01
CA LEU A 20 5.13 -4.69 -16.57
C LEU A 20 5.11 -3.71 -17.76
N ARG A 21 5.79 -2.56 -17.64
CA ARG A 21 5.93 -1.58 -18.73
C ARG A 21 6.60 -2.18 -19.97
N ARG A 22 7.67 -2.97 -19.77
CA ARG A 22 8.40 -3.61 -20.86
C ARG A 22 7.59 -4.69 -21.56
N ALA A 23 6.77 -5.43 -20.81
CA ALA A 23 5.93 -6.48 -21.36
C ALA A 23 4.71 -5.93 -22.13
N GLY A 24 4.22 -4.75 -21.75
CA GLY A 24 3.02 -4.16 -22.35
C GLY A 24 1.84 -5.14 -22.29
N ASP A 25 1.16 -5.32 -23.42
CA ASP A 25 -0.01 -6.19 -23.54
C ASP A 25 0.31 -7.69 -23.39
N SER A 26 1.57 -8.10 -23.58
CA SER A 26 2.00 -9.48 -23.32
C SER A 26 1.88 -9.84 -21.84
N GLY A 27 1.99 -8.84 -20.96
CA GLY A 27 1.94 -9.02 -19.51
C GLY A 27 3.13 -9.80 -18.93
N VAL A 28 3.14 -9.94 -17.60
CA VAL A 28 4.15 -10.66 -16.83
C VAL A 28 3.46 -11.67 -15.93
N THR A 29 3.98 -12.90 -15.86
CA THR A 29 3.39 -13.96 -15.04
C THR A 29 3.77 -13.86 -13.56
N ASN A 30 2.95 -14.45 -12.68
CA ASN A 30 3.29 -14.63 -11.27
C ASN A 30 4.64 -15.34 -11.05
N VAL A 31 5.01 -16.29 -11.91
CA VAL A 31 6.30 -16.99 -11.86
C VAL A 31 7.47 -16.03 -12.11
N GLU A 32 7.34 -15.14 -13.09
CA GLU A 32 8.35 -14.12 -13.39
C GLU A 32 8.41 -13.04 -12.30
N LEU A 33 7.26 -12.57 -11.81
CA LEU A 33 7.19 -11.60 -10.72
C LEU A 33 7.80 -12.14 -9.42
N ASN A 34 7.64 -13.43 -9.14
CA ASN A 34 8.21 -14.08 -7.96
C ASN A 34 9.76 -14.01 -7.96
N LYS A 35 10.39 -14.14 -9.13
CA LYS A 35 11.85 -13.98 -9.29
C LYS A 35 12.34 -12.57 -8.95
N ILE A 36 11.50 -11.55 -9.13
CA ILE A 36 11.82 -10.16 -8.77
C ILE A 36 11.59 -9.93 -7.27
N ALA A 37 10.44 -10.40 -6.75
CA ALA A 37 10.08 -10.29 -5.36
C ALA A 37 9.24 -11.49 -4.92
N LEU A 38 9.73 -12.24 -3.92
CA LEU A 38 8.99 -13.37 -3.31
C LEU A 38 7.57 -12.99 -2.87
N ARG A 39 7.39 -11.75 -2.39
CA ARG A 39 6.09 -11.18 -2.02
C ARG A 39 5.54 -10.24 -3.08
N TYR A 40 5.63 -10.62 -4.36
CA TYR A 40 5.15 -9.80 -5.48
C TYR A 40 3.68 -9.38 -5.30
N ASN A 41 2.82 -10.25 -4.75
CA ASN A 41 1.43 -9.92 -4.43
C ASN A 41 1.30 -8.66 -3.57
N ALA A 42 2.16 -8.50 -2.55
CA ALA A 42 2.15 -7.31 -1.71
C ALA A 42 2.58 -6.06 -2.51
N ARG A 43 3.48 -6.21 -3.48
CA ARG A 43 3.93 -5.12 -4.35
C ARG A 43 2.87 -4.73 -5.37
N ILE A 44 2.17 -5.69 -5.96
CA ILE A 44 1.02 -5.44 -6.85
C ILE A 44 -0.09 -4.70 -6.07
N GLN A 45 -0.39 -5.12 -4.83
CA GLN A 45 -1.34 -4.41 -3.98
C GLN A 45 -0.90 -2.97 -3.67
N GLU A 46 0.38 -2.74 -3.40
CA GLU A 46 0.89 -1.37 -3.25
C GLU A 46 0.76 -0.53 -4.52
N LEU A 47 0.86 -1.13 -5.70
CA LEU A 47 0.66 -0.45 -6.97
C LEU A 47 -0.81 -0.04 -7.16
N TYR A 48 -1.76 -0.91 -6.81
CA TYR A 48 -3.19 -0.55 -6.81
C TYR A 48 -3.47 0.65 -5.88
N VAL A 49 -2.95 0.62 -4.65
CA VAL A 49 -3.07 1.74 -3.70
C VAL A 49 -2.46 3.04 -4.26
N ARG A 50 -1.40 2.91 -5.06
CA ARG A 50 -0.72 4.04 -5.72
C ARG A 50 -1.42 4.51 -7.00
N GLY A 51 -2.54 3.91 -7.39
CA GLY A 51 -3.33 4.32 -8.56
C GLY A 51 -2.99 3.62 -9.88
N TYR A 52 -2.13 2.61 -9.86
CA TYR A 52 -1.86 1.79 -11.05
C TYR A 52 -3.05 0.89 -11.34
N LYS A 53 -3.44 0.77 -12.61
CA LYS A 53 -4.43 -0.21 -13.05
C LYS A 53 -3.71 -1.38 -13.70
N ILE A 54 -3.80 -2.53 -13.07
CA ILE A 54 -3.21 -3.78 -13.53
C ILE A 54 -4.37 -4.78 -13.70
N HIS A 55 -4.48 -5.37 -14.87
CA HIS A 55 -5.40 -6.46 -15.13
C HIS A 55 -4.71 -7.78 -14.80
N SER A 56 -5.43 -8.70 -14.18
CA SER A 56 -4.96 -10.06 -13.93
C SER A 56 -5.84 -11.06 -14.65
N GLU A 57 -5.22 -11.99 -15.37
CA GLU A 57 -5.88 -13.07 -16.10
C GLU A 57 -5.29 -14.40 -15.59
N GLU A 58 -6.15 -15.33 -15.20
CA GLU A 58 -5.72 -16.69 -14.88
C GLU A 58 -5.41 -17.46 -16.16
N LEU A 59 -4.26 -18.10 -16.18
CA LEU A 59 -3.85 -19.07 -17.19
C LEU A 59 -3.87 -20.48 -16.56
N ASP A 60 -3.70 -21.49 -17.40
CA ASP A 60 -3.64 -22.87 -16.94
C ASP A 60 -2.47 -23.13 -15.97
N GLY A 61 -2.68 -24.07 -15.05
CA GLY A 61 -1.64 -24.53 -14.13
C GLY A 61 -1.34 -23.58 -12.96
N GLY A 62 -2.28 -22.71 -12.59
CA GLY A 62 -2.10 -21.77 -11.48
C GLY A 62 -1.16 -20.61 -11.79
N VAL A 63 -0.93 -20.36 -13.08
CA VAL A 63 -0.19 -19.20 -13.57
C VAL A 63 -1.16 -18.03 -13.71
N THR A 64 -0.78 -16.86 -13.21
CA THR A 64 -1.59 -15.64 -13.37
C THR A 64 -0.77 -14.63 -14.15
N LYS A 65 -1.32 -14.11 -15.24
CA LYS A 65 -0.72 -13.06 -16.07
C LYS A 65 -1.19 -11.70 -15.58
N TYR A 66 -0.27 -10.76 -15.42
CA TYR A 66 -0.52 -9.39 -15.00
C TYR A 66 -0.17 -8.42 -16.12
N ILE A 67 -1.12 -7.60 -16.53
CA ILE A 67 -0.98 -6.64 -17.64
C ILE A 67 -1.17 -5.23 -17.09
N LEU A 68 -0.24 -4.33 -17.36
CA LEU A 68 -0.38 -2.93 -16.97
C LEU A 68 -1.31 -2.22 -17.95
N ILE A 69 -2.47 -1.77 -17.47
CA ILE A 69 -3.50 -1.10 -18.28
C ILE A 69 -3.30 0.40 -18.30
N SER A 70 -3.00 0.99 -17.14
CA SER A 70 -2.70 2.42 -17.06
C SER A 70 -1.88 2.76 -15.84
N GLU A 71 -1.12 3.84 -15.96
CA GLU A 71 -0.37 4.45 -14.88
C GLU A 71 -1.00 5.76 -14.43
N PRO A 72 -0.96 6.09 -13.14
CA PRO A 72 -1.38 7.41 -12.68
C PRO A 72 -0.36 8.46 -13.14
N ALA A 73 -0.82 9.66 -13.46
CA ALA A 73 0.07 10.78 -13.82
C ALA A 73 1.06 11.09 -12.68
N GLU A 74 0.60 10.99 -11.43
CA GLU A 74 1.43 10.99 -10.23
C GLU A 74 1.02 9.82 -9.32
N PRO A 75 1.97 8.98 -8.84
CA PRO A 75 1.64 7.90 -7.93
C PRO A 75 0.98 8.43 -6.66
N PHE A 76 -0.21 7.92 -6.32
CA PHE A 76 -0.88 8.31 -5.09
C PHE A 76 0.04 8.01 -3.91
N LYS A 77 0.18 8.98 -3.00
CA LYS A 77 0.85 8.71 -1.74
C LYS A 77 0.03 7.67 -1.00
N LYS A 78 0.72 6.65 -0.48
CA LYS A 78 0.09 5.72 0.45
C LYS A 78 -0.53 6.60 1.56
N PRO A 79 -1.83 6.44 1.87
CA PRO A 79 -2.42 7.24 2.93
C PRO A 79 -1.63 7.01 4.21
N ASP A 80 -1.30 8.10 4.88
CA ASP A 80 -0.63 8.05 6.17
C ASP A 80 -1.53 7.27 7.14
N LYS A 81 -0.92 6.55 8.07
CA LYS A 81 -1.73 5.77 9.00
C LYS A 81 -2.56 6.76 9.82
N ALA A 82 -3.82 6.43 10.07
CA ALA A 82 -4.69 7.25 10.89
C ALA A 82 -4.07 7.59 12.26
N VAL A 83 -3.29 6.67 12.84
CA VAL A 83 -2.55 6.92 14.08
C VAL A 83 -1.42 7.93 13.91
N ASP A 84 -0.68 7.89 12.79
CA ASP A 84 0.40 8.84 12.53
C ASP A 84 -0.19 10.26 12.35
N ILE A 85 -1.30 10.36 11.60
CA ILE A 85 -2.07 11.61 11.43
C ILE A 85 -2.60 12.13 12.78
N LEU A 86 -3.18 11.25 13.60
CA LEU A 86 -3.71 11.61 14.93
C LEU A 86 -2.61 12.17 15.82
N ILE A 87 -1.45 11.51 15.89
CA ILE A 87 -0.33 11.96 16.73
C ILE A 87 0.22 13.30 16.23
N GLU A 88 0.44 13.44 14.92
CA GLU A 88 0.89 14.71 14.34
C GLU A 88 -0.08 15.87 14.64
N ASP A 89 -1.39 15.61 14.54
CA ASP A 89 -2.42 16.60 14.87
C ASP A 89 -2.45 16.92 16.37
N ILE A 90 -2.29 15.94 17.26
CA ILE A 90 -2.22 16.17 18.72
C ILE A 90 -1.03 17.08 19.06
N GLU A 91 0.15 16.78 18.52
CA GLU A 91 1.35 17.59 18.77
C GLU A 91 1.21 19.00 18.22
N SER A 92 0.72 19.15 16.98
CA SER A 92 0.69 20.44 16.27
C SER A 92 -0.52 21.32 16.57
N LYS A 93 -1.69 20.75 16.83
CA LYS A 93 -2.97 21.49 17.01
C LYS A 93 -3.43 21.54 18.46
N TYR A 94 -3.01 20.57 19.27
CA TYR A 94 -3.41 20.44 20.67
C TYR A 94 -2.20 20.57 21.62
N ASN A 95 -1.04 21.03 21.14
CA ASN A 95 0.19 21.19 21.93
C ASN A 95 0.58 19.93 22.71
N GLY A 96 0.40 18.76 22.11
CA GLY A 96 0.74 17.48 22.72
C GLY A 96 -0.26 16.96 23.76
N ASN A 97 -1.37 17.66 24.01
CA ASN A 97 -2.34 17.26 25.03
C ASN A 97 -3.80 17.45 24.56
N ILE A 98 -4.57 16.36 24.56
CA ILE A 98 -5.97 16.36 24.15
C ILE A 98 -6.84 15.72 25.23
N SER A 99 -7.99 16.34 25.54
CA SER A 99 -8.96 15.76 26.46
C SER A 99 -9.75 14.61 25.81
N ALA A 100 -10.37 13.77 26.63
CA ALA A 100 -11.19 12.66 26.13
C ALA A 100 -12.37 13.13 25.26
N ARG A 101 -12.95 14.29 25.56
CA ARG A 101 -14.04 14.88 24.75
C ARG A 101 -13.53 15.32 23.39
N GLU A 102 -12.44 16.10 23.37
CA GLU A 102 -11.82 16.59 22.12
C GLU A 102 -11.35 15.44 21.24
N LEU A 103 -10.80 14.38 21.83
CA LEU A 103 -10.40 13.18 21.08
C LEU A 103 -11.60 12.52 20.41
N ASN A 104 -12.73 12.36 21.12
CA ASN A 104 -13.94 11.77 20.52
C ASN A 104 -14.48 12.63 19.37
N GLU A 105 -14.57 13.95 19.55
CA GLU A 105 -15.01 14.89 18.51
C GLU A 105 -14.07 14.88 17.29
N TYR A 106 -12.75 14.83 17.52
CA TYR A 106 -11.74 14.71 16.48
C TYR A 106 -11.91 13.44 15.66
N LEU A 107 -12.07 12.29 16.33
CA LEU A 107 -12.22 11.00 15.67
C LEU A 107 -13.46 10.97 14.77
N ASP A 108 -14.59 11.50 15.25
CA ASP A 108 -15.83 11.60 14.46
C ASP A 108 -15.66 12.53 13.24
N THR A 109 -15.11 13.72 13.46
CA THR A 109 -14.86 14.73 12.40
C THR A 109 -13.93 14.20 11.30
N LYS A 110 -12.93 13.39 11.68
CA LYS A 110 -11.97 12.80 10.73
C LYS A 110 -12.44 11.47 10.14
N GLY A 111 -13.57 10.93 10.60
CA GLY A 111 -14.04 9.60 10.21
C GLY A 111 -13.09 8.47 10.64
N PHE A 112 -12.36 8.66 11.75
CA PHE A 112 -11.47 7.65 12.32
C PHE A 112 -12.24 6.76 13.30
N THR A 113 -11.89 5.48 13.36
CA THR A 113 -12.48 4.53 14.30
C THR A 113 -11.39 3.78 15.06
N VAL A 114 -11.52 3.70 16.38
CA VAL A 114 -10.66 2.86 17.22
C VAL A 114 -11.24 1.45 17.28
N ARG A 115 -10.44 0.45 16.90
CA ARG A 115 -10.83 -0.97 16.96
C ARG A 115 -9.79 -1.76 17.74
N ARG A 116 -10.24 -2.83 18.43
CA ARG A 116 -9.35 -3.81 19.04
C ARG A 116 -8.57 -4.55 17.95
N LYS A 117 -7.31 -4.89 18.24
CA LYS A 117 -6.49 -5.72 17.36
C LYS A 117 -7.06 -7.15 17.36
N ILE A 118 -7.05 -7.80 16.20
CA ILE A 118 -7.45 -9.21 16.09
C ILE A 118 -6.58 -10.05 17.03
N GLY A 119 -7.22 -10.92 17.83
CA GLY A 119 -6.55 -11.79 18.81
C GLY A 119 -6.25 -11.14 20.16
N SER A 120 -6.75 -9.94 20.43
CA SER A 120 -6.59 -9.27 21.74
C SER A 120 -7.75 -9.55 22.72
N TYR A 121 -8.57 -10.56 22.45
CA TYR A 121 -9.60 -11.01 23.39
C TYR A 121 -8.91 -11.92 24.41
N CYS A 122 -8.94 -11.52 25.69
CA CYS A 122 -8.60 -12.39 26.81
C CYS A 122 -9.82 -13.24 27.17
#